data_AF-A0A6I4XQC1-F1
#
_entry.id   AF-A0A6I4XQC1-F1
#
_cell.length_a   1.000
_cell.length_b   1.000
_cell.length_c   1.000
_cell.angle_alpha   90.00
_cell.angle_beta   90.00
_cell.angle_gamma   90.00
#
_symmetry.space_group_name_H-M   'P 1'
#
loop_
_entity.id
_entity.type
_entity.pdbx_description
1 polymer ?
#
loop_
_entity_poly.entity_id
_entity_poly.type
_entity_poly.pdbx_seq_one_letter_code
_entity_poly.pdbx_strand_id
1 'polypeptide(L)'
;FGSARNWLVALLTFAIVFYFNYFAKGFLKLSAILNGMVIGYLISLALGMVSFEPVQNAKIVQVITPFHFGLDFQLVPIFTLVVMFIVDAVQAIGQFTATTVGAMDRDATDEELSGGIMGSGFTNFIGSLFGSIPVATFGQNVGLVTVTKVINKYV
;
A
#
# COMPACT_ATOMS: atom_id res chain seq x y z
N PHE A 1 11.87 1.60 21.94
CA PHE A 1 11.13 0.60 21.11
C PHE A 1 10.81 -0.69 21.86
N GLY A 2 11.72 -1.27 22.65
CA GLY A 2 11.47 -2.53 23.38
C GLY A 2 10.71 -2.44 24.71
N SER A 3 9.97 -1.38 25.01
CA SER A 3 9.21 -1.32 26.27
C SER A 3 8.05 -2.33 26.23
N ALA A 4 7.73 -2.94 27.38
CA ALA A 4 6.63 -3.91 27.49
C ALA A 4 5.29 -3.31 27.00
N ARG A 5 5.11 -2.01 27.19
CA ARG A 5 3.93 -1.27 26.74
C ARG A 5 3.78 -1.25 25.22
N ASN A 6 4.88 -1.02 24.49
CA ASN A 6 4.86 -1.00 23.03
C ASN A 6 4.57 -2.40 22.46
N TRP A 7 5.17 -3.43 23.06
CA TRP A 7 4.93 -4.82 22.69
C TRP A 7 3.47 -5.23 22.92
N LEU A 8 2.89 -4.84 24.05
CA LEU A 8 1.50 -5.12 24.37
C LEU A 8 0.56 -4.50 23.32
N VAL A 9 0.77 -3.23 22.96
CA VAL A 9 -0.04 -2.57 21.92
C VAL A 9 0.15 -3.24 20.57
N ALA A 10 1.38 -3.60 20.18
CA ALA A 10 1.65 -4.25 18.92
C ALA A 10 0.97 -5.63 18.81
N LEU A 11 1.08 -6.46 19.85
CA LEU A 11 0.46 -7.78 19.90
C LEU A 11 -1.07 -7.69 19.93
N LEU A 12 -1.65 -6.75 20.67
CA LEU A 12 -3.09 -6.51 20.66
C LEU A 12 -3.58 -6.06 19.28
N THR A 13 -2.88 -5.09 18.66
CA THR A 13 -3.22 -4.61 17.31
C THR A 13 -3.17 -5.75 16.30
N PHE A 14 -2.13 -6.58 16.36
CA PHE A 14 -2.01 -7.77 15.52
C PHE A 14 -3.14 -8.77 15.76
N ALA A 15 -3.48 -9.07 17.01
CA ALA A 15 -4.58 -9.98 17.36
C ALA A 15 -5.92 -9.46 16.82
N ILE A 16 -6.15 -8.15 16.85
CA ILE A 16 -7.36 -7.53 16.29
C ILE A 16 -7.39 -7.68 14.76
N VAL A 17 -6.29 -7.36 14.06
CA VAL A 17 -6.21 -7.55 12.60
C VAL A 17 -6.46 -9.00 12.24
N PHE A 18 -5.83 -9.94 12.95
CA PHE A 18 -6.01 -11.37 12.75
C PHE A 18 -7.47 -11.80 12.96
N TYR A 19 -8.12 -11.29 14.02
CA TYR A 19 -9.53 -11.55 14.29
C TYR A 19 -10.43 -11.10 13.13
N PHE A 20 -10.28 -9.87 12.65
CA PHE A 20 -11.07 -9.37 11.52
C PHE A 20 -10.77 -10.14 10.22
N ASN A 21 -9.52 -10.52 9.98
CA ASN A 21 -9.15 -11.25 8.77
C ASN A 21 -9.78 -12.64 8.69
N TYR A 22 -9.89 -13.35 9.82
CA TYR A 22 -10.41 -14.71 9.86
C TYR A 22 -11.90 -14.83 10.21
N PHE A 23 -12.39 -14.04 11.16
CA PHE A 23 -13.74 -14.21 11.72
C PHE A 23 -14.78 -13.23 11.14
N ALA A 24 -14.35 -12.10 10.56
CA ALA A 24 -15.28 -11.16 9.95
C ALA A 24 -15.68 -11.59 8.52
N LYS A 25 -16.76 -11.00 8.02
CA LYS A 25 -17.27 -11.23 6.66
C LYS A 25 -17.48 -9.91 5.93
N GLY A 26 -17.47 -9.97 4.60
CA GLY A 26 -17.71 -8.82 3.73
C GLY A 26 -16.70 -7.68 3.98
N PHE A 27 -17.21 -6.46 4.10
CA PHE A 27 -16.42 -5.25 4.24
C PHE A 27 -15.48 -5.24 5.46
N LEU A 28 -15.89 -5.83 6.58
CA LEU A 28 -15.08 -5.85 7.81
C LEU A 28 -13.82 -6.72 7.67
N LYS A 29 -13.87 -7.78 6.85
CA LYS A 29 -12.71 -8.61 6.54
C LYS A 29 -11.75 -7.91 5.59
N LEU A 30 -12.29 -7.21 4.59
CA LEU A 30 -11.50 -6.43 3.62
C LEU A 30 -10.77 -5.27 4.28
N SER A 31 -11.40 -4.62 5.26
CA SER A 31 -10.84 -3.50 6.03
C SER A 31 -10.13 -3.94 7.31
N ALA A 32 -9.78 -5.23 7.47
CA ALA A 32 -9.21 -5.77 8.71
C ALA A 32 -7.98 -5.00 9.22
N ILE A 33 -7.07 -4.63 8.32
CA ILE A 33 -5.87 -3.84 8.67
C ILE A 33 -6.27 -2.45 9.16
N LEU A 34 -7.19 -1.78 8.46
CA LEU A 34 -7.69 -0.45 8.84
C LEU A 34 -8.38 -0.49 10.23
N ASN A 35 -9.29 -1.45 10.43
CA ASN A 35 -9.97 -1.62 11.72
C ASN A 35 -8.97 -1.89 12.85
N GLY A 36 -7.98 -2.75 12.61
CA GLY A 36 -6.91 -3.02 13.57
C GLY A 36 -6.10 -1.76 13.90
N MET A 37 -5.70 -0.97 12.90
CA MET A 37 -4.99 0.29 13.12
C MET A 37 -5.82 1.30 13.93
N VAL A 38 -7.11 1.46 13.61
CA VAL A 38 -8.01 2.37 14.34
C VAL A 38 -8.14 1.94 15.80
N ILE A 39 -8.43 0.67 16.06
CA ILE A 39 -8.60 0.17 17.43
C ILE A 39 -7.26 0.21 18.19
N GLY A 40 -6.16 -0.18 17.55
CA GLY A 40 -4.81 -0.09 18.13
C GLY A 40 -4.41 1.35 18.48
N TYR A 41 -4.78 2.32 17.65
CA TYR A 41 -4.60 3.74 17.93
C TYR A 41 -5.45 4.20 19.13
N LEU A 42 -6.73 3.79 19.22
CA LEU A 42 -7.59 4.10 20.36
C LEU A 42 -7.06 3.53 21.68
N ILE A 43 -6.52 2.30 21.65
CA ILE A 43 -5.85 1.69 22.81
C ILE A 43 -4.61 2.51 23.20
N SER A 44 -3.78 2.88 22.21
CA SER A 44 -2.59 3.71 22.44
C SER A 44 -2.94 5.07 23.03
N LEU A 45 -4.07 5.65 22.60
CA LEU A 45 -4.61 6.90 23.10
C LEU A 45 -5.07 6.78 24.55
N ALA A 46 -5.81 5.72 24.91
CA ALA A 46 -6.22 5.44 26.28
C ALA A 46 -5.02 5.19 27.21
N LEU A 47 -3.92 4.68 26.66
CA LEU A 47 -2.64 4.53 27.35
C LEU A 47 -1.85 5.86 27.40
N GLY A 48 -2.30 6.96 26.78
CA GLY A 48 -1.54 8.22 26.79
C GLY A 48 -0.18 8.11 26.11
N MET A 49 -0.05 7.21 25.12
CA MET A 49 1.16 7.04 24.31
C MET A 49 1.18 7.96 23.09
N VAL A 50 0.09 8.68 22.85
CA VAL A 50 -0.13 9.51 21.66
C VAL A 50 0.08 10.98 22.02
N SER A 51 0.98 11.66 21.29
CA SER A 51 1.14 13.11 21.34
C SER A 51 0.43 13.78 20.17
N PHE A 52 -0.35 14.83 20.44
CA PHE A 52 -1.02 15.65 19.43
C PHE A 52 -0.22 16.89 19.03
N GLU A 53 0.95 17.11 19.61
CA GLU A 53 1.82 18.25 19.28
C GLU A 53 2.14 18.35 17.76
N PRO A 54 2.47 17.26 17.04
CA PRO A 54 2.71 17.36 15.60
C PRO A 54 1.47 17.79 14.80
N VAL A 55 0.28 17.45 15.28
CA VAL A 55 -0.99 17.82 14.64
C VAL A 55 -1.28 19.30 14.84
N GLN A 56 -0.97 19.86 16.01
CA GLN A 56 -1.12 21.28 16.30
C GLN A 56 -0.18 22.15 15.46
N ASN A 57 1.04 21.65 15.19
CA ASN A 57 2.04 22.34 14.39
C ASN A 57 1.90 22.13 12.87
N ALA A 58 1.00 21.22 12.45
CA ALA A 58 0.80 20.92 11.04
C ALA A 58 0.02 22.03 10.33
N LYS A 59 0.41 22.32 9.08
CA LYS A 59 -0.36 23.22 8.21
C LYS A 59 -1.53 22.46 7.60
N ILE A 60 -2.67 23.15 7.39
CA ILE A 60 -3.86 22.60 6.72
C ILE A 60 -3.55 22.19 5.27
N VAL A 61 -2.65 22.90 4.61
CA VAL A 61 -2.20 22.59 3.25
C VAL A 61 -0.68 22.44 3.23
N GLN A 62 -0.22 21.34 2.64
CA GLN A 62 1.19 21.09 2.37
C GLN A 62 1.40 20.99 0.87
N VAL A 63 2.22 21.89 0.33
CA VAL A 63 2.58 21.88 -1.09
C VAL A 63 3.72 20.90 -1.30
N ILE A 64 3.56 20.00 -2.25
CA ILE A 64 4.61 19.05 -2.64
C ILE A 64 5.66 19.82 -3.44
N THR A 65 6.89 19.87 -2.95
CA THR A 65 8.00 20.53 -3.63
C THR A 65 8.77 19.52 -4.48
N PRO A 66 8.88 19.72 -5.81
CA PRO A 66 9.77 18.91 -6.64
C PRO A 66 11.20 18.94 -6.09
N PHE A 67 11.88 17.79 -6.13
CA PHE A 67 13.26 17.63 -5.70
C PHE A 67 13.53 18.07 -4.26
N HIS A 68 12.57 17.88 -3.35
CA HIS A 68 12.72 18.25 -1.93
C HIS A 68 14.02 17.71 -1.30
N PHE A 69 14.44 16.50 -1.67
CA PHE A 69 15.63 15.82 -1.16
C PHE A 69 16.89 16.04 -2.02
N GLY A 70 16.79 16.83 -3.10
CA GLY A 70 17.84 16.96 -4.11
C GLY A 70 17.94 15.75 -5.05
N LEU A 71 18.93 15.80 -5.95
CA LEU A 71 19.26 14.71 -6.87
C LEU A 71 20.64 14.18 -6.54
N ASP A 72 20.73 12.90 -6.20
CA ASP A 72 21.99 12.19 -6.01
C ASP A 72 21.93 10.85 -6.74
N PHE A 73 22.92 10.59 -7.59
CA PHE A 73 22.96 9.41 -8.45
C PHE A 73 24.09 8.49 -7.99
N GLN A 74 23.73 7.57 -7.10
CA GLN A 74 24.66 6.55 -6.61
C GLN A 74 24.42 5.22 -7.34
N LEU A 75 25.48 4.66 -7.92
CA LEU A 75 25.39 3.43 -8.73
C LEU A 75 24.81 2.24 -7.95
N VAL A 76 25.20 2.06 -6.69
CA VAL A 76 24.77 0.92 -5.87
C VAL A 76 23.25 0.92 -5.61
N PRO A 77 22.62 2.01 -5.11
CA PRO A 77 21.16 2.14 -5.04
C PRO A 77 20.47 1.99 -6.39
N ILE A 78 21.02 2.55 -7.48
CA ILE A 78 20.44 2.43 -8.82
C ILE A 78 20.31 0.96 -9.22
N PHE A 79 21.39 0.18 -9.14
CA PHE A 79 21.33 -1.26 -9.48
C PHE A 79 20.39 -2.03 -8.55
N THR A 80 20.36 -1.69 -7.27
CA THR A 80 19.44 -2.31 -6.30
C THR A 80 17.98 -2.08 -6.67
N LEU A 81 17.63 -0.84 -7.04
CA LEU A 81 16.29 -0.48 -7.48
C LEU A 81 15.92 -1.13 -8.82
N VAL A 82 16.86 -1.24 -9.77
CA VAL A 82 16.61 -1.95 -11.04
C VAL A 82 16.18 -3.39 -10.78
N VAL A 83 16.88 -4.12 -9.90
CA VAL A 83 16.49 -5.50 -9.54
C VAL A 83 15.12 -5.52 -8.86
N MET A 84 14.83 -4.56 -7.98
CA MET A 84 13.53 -4.46 -7.33
C MET A 84 12.39 -4.22 -8.34
N PHE A 85 12.59 -3.35 -9.33
CA PHE A 85 11.60 -3.09 -10.38
C PHE A 85 11.38 -4.28 -11.31
N ILE A 86 12.36 -5.16 -11.50
CA ILE A 86 12.15 -6.44 -12.21
C ILE A 86 11.17 -7.33 -11.43
N VAL A 87 11.35 -7.43 -10.10
CA VAL A 87 10.44 -8.18 -9.24
C VAL A 87 9.04 -7.55 -9.22
N ASP A 88 8.96 -6.22 -9.18
CA ASP A 88 7.68 -5.50 -9.26
C ASP A 88 6.96 -5.75 -10.60
N ALA A 89 7.69 -5.75 -11.72
CA ALA A 89 7.10 -6.05 -13.03
C ALA A 89 6.50 -7.47 -13.07
N VAL A 90 7.20 -8.48 -12.53
CA VAL A 90 6.68 -9.85 -12.42
C VAL A 90 5.45 -9.91 -11.51
N GLN A 91 5.47 -9.19 -10.40
CA GLN A 91 4.31 -9.07 -9.50
C GLN A 91 3.11 -8.43 -10.22
N ALA A 92 3.34 -7.34 -10.96
CA ALA A 92 2.30 -6.63 -11.71
C ALA A 92 1.65 -7.54 -12.76
N ILE A 93 2.45 -8.32 -13.51
CA ILE A 93 1.92 -9.32 -14.44
C ILE A 93 1.00 -10.30 -13.72
N GLY A 94 1.45 -10.87 -12.59
CA GLY A 94 0.63 -11.79 -11.81
C GLY A 94 -0.67 -11.17 -11.31
N GLN A 95 -0.62 -9.92 -10.86
CA GLN A 95 -1.80 -9.19 -10.38
C GLN A 95 -2.79 -8.84 -11.49
N PHE A 96 -2.31 -8.39 -12.66
CA PHE A 96 -3.18 -8.11 -13.80
C PHE A 96 -3.84 -9.37 -14.33
N THR A 97 -3.07 -10.45 -14.52
CA THR A 97 -3.62 -11.75 -14.94
C THR A 97 -4.62 -12.29 -13.92
N ALA A 98 -4.31 -12.22 -12.62
CA ALA A 98 -5.26 -12.65 -11.58
C ALA A 98 -6.54 -11.80 -11.59
N THR A 99 -6.46 -10.52 -11.91
CA THR A 99 -7.63 -9.64 -12.02
C THR A 99 -8.48 -9.97 -13.25
N THR A 100 -7.87 -10.14 -14.43
CA THR A 100 -8.61 -10.41 -15.67
C THR A 100 -9.23 -11.80 -15.65
N VAL A 101 -8.50 -12.82 -15.21
CA VAL A 101 -9.02 -14.18 -15.06
C VAL A 101 -10.05 -14.22 -13.94
N GLY A 102 -9.74 -13.61 -12.81
CA GLY A 102 -10.58 -13.65 -11.61
C GLY A 102 -11.87 -12.84 -11.72
N ALA A 103 -11.91 -11.76 -12.50
CA ALA A 103 -13.06 -10.84 -12.55
C ALA A 103 -13.67 -10.64 -13.93
N MET A 104 -12.91 -10.82 -15.02
CA MET A 104 -13.37 -10.66 -16.40
C MET A 104 -13.50 -11.99 -17.15
N ASP A 105 -13.13 -13.11 -16.50
CA ASP A 105 -13.15 -14.47 -17.05
C ASP A 105 -12.43 -14.58 -18.42
N ARG A 106 -11.29 -13.88 -18.56
CA ARG A 106 -10.42 -13.92 -19.74
C ARG A 106 -8.94 -13.71 -19.38
N ASP A 107 -8.05 -14.09 -20.28
CA ASP A 107 -6.63 -13.77 -20.14
C ASP A 107 -6.36 -12.27 -20.36
N ALA A 108 -5.34 -11.77 -19.68
CA ALA A 108 -4.82 -10.42 -19.91
C ALA A 108 -4.12 -10.38 -21.27
N THR A 109 -4.34 -9.32 -22.05
CA THR A 109 -3.64 -9.17 -23.34
C THR A 109 -2.23 -8.63 -23.13
N ASP A 110 -1.33 -8.88 -24.07
CA ASP A 110 0.05 -8.35 -24.02
C ASP A 110 0.06 -6.82 -23.98
N GLU A 111 -0.91 -6.16 -24.63
CA GLU A 111 -1.07 -4.71 -24.61
C GLU A 111 -1.46 -4.20 -23.22
N GLU A 112 -2.35 -4.90 -22.51
CA GLU A 112 -2.74 -4.55 -21.14
C GLU A 112 -1.59 -4.76 -20.15
N LEU A 113 -0.85 -5.86 -20.28
CA LEU A 113 0.30 -6.16 -19.44
C LEU A 113 1.43 -5.15 -19.66
N SER A 114 1.80 -4.91 -20.92
CA SER A 114 2.83 -3.94 -21.27
C SER A 114 2.43 -2.52 -20.86
N GLY A 115 1.19 -2.12 -21.17
CA GLY A 115 0.65 -0.82 -20.79
C GLY A 115 0.59 -0.61 -19.28
N GLY A 116 0.19 -1.63 -18.52
CA GLY A 116 0.15 -1.58 -17.06
C GLY A 116 1.54 -1.45 -16.42
N ILE A 117 2.54 -2.20 -16.93
CA ILE A 117 3.93 -2.10 -16.46
C ILE A 117 4.52 -0.73 -16.80
N MET A 118 4.33 -0.24 -18.04
CA MET A 118 4.79 1.10 -18.44
C MET A 118 4.13 2.19 -17.61
N GLY A 119 2.83 2.08 -17.34
CA GLY A 119 2.09 3.02 -16.48
C GLY A 119 2.62 3.05 -15.05
N SER A 120 2.94 1.88 -14.47
CA SER A 120 3.58 1.79 -13.15
C SER A 120 4.96 2.45 -13.15
N GLY A 121 5.79 2.15 -14.14
CA GLY A 121 7.12 2.75 -14.29
C GLY A 121 7.07 4.27 -14.44
N PHE A 122 6.16 4.77 -15.26
CA PHE A 122 5.97 6.21 -15.46
C PHE A 122 5.47 6.92 -14.19
N THR A 123 4.53 6.29 -13.47
CA THR A 123 4.03 6.82 -12.18
C THR A 123 5.14 6.88 -11.14
N ASN A 124 5.97 5.83 -11.07
CA ASN A 124 7.15 5.80 -10.20
C ASN A 124 8.20 6.84 -10.58
N PHE A 125 8.43 7.05 -11.88
CA PHE A 125 9.33 8.09 -12.38
C PHE A 125 8.85 9.47 -11.91
N ILE A 126 7.58 9.82 -12.15
CA ILE A 126 7.01 11.09 -11.67
C ILE A 126 7.10 11.16 -10.14
N GLY A 127 6.72 10.11 -9.43
CA GLY A 127 6.75 10.04 -7.98
C GLY A 127 8.14 10.33 -7.41
N SER A 128 9.19 9.82 -8.05
CA SER A 128 10.58 10.05 -7.62
C SER A 128 10.99 11.53 -7.69
N LEU A 129 10.48 12.30 -8.67
CA LEU A 129 10.70 13.74 -8.76
C LEU A 129 10.14 14.50 -7.55
N PHE A 130 9.12 13.93 -6.89
CA PHE A 130 8.48 14.51 -5.70
C PHE A 130 8.93 13.83 -4.40
N GLY A 131 9.94 12.95 -4.45
CA GLY A 131 10.46 12.25 -3.27
C GLY A 131 9.60 11.08 -2.81
N SER A 132 8.74 10.52 -3.67
CA SER A 132 8.03 9.28 -3.38
C SER A 132 9.00 8.10 -3.36
N ILE A 133 8.72 7.15 -2.46
CA ILE A 133 9.32 5.82 -2.46
C ILE A 133 8.66 5.02 -3.61
N PRO A 134 9.35 4.03 -4.21
CA PRO A 134 8.74 3.19 -5.24
C PRO A 134 7.42 2.58 -4.77
N VAL A 135 6.40 2.68 -5.63
CA VAL A 135 5.05 2.17 -5.43
C VAL A 135 4.81 0.98 -6.35
N ALA A 136 4.09 0.00 -5.83
CA ALA A 136 3.79 -1.27 -6.51
C ALA A 136 2.29 -1.45 -6.70
N THR A 137 1.93 -2.40 -7.54
CA THR A 137 0.54 -2.83 -7.73
C THR A 137 -0.03 -3.46 -6.44
N PHE A 138 -1.29 -3.15 -6.12
CA PHE A 138 -1.87 -3.50 -4.82
C PHE A 138 -2.71 -4.79 -4.88
N GLY A 139 -2.09 -5.92 -4.53
CA GLY A 139 -2.72 -7.24 -4.63
C GLY A 139 -4.00 -7.44 -3.80
N GLN A 140 -4.21 -6.63 -2.75
CA GLN A 140 -5.46 -6.67 -1.98
C GLN A 140 -6.65 -6.21 -2.83
N ASN A 141 -6.45 -5.26 -3.75
CA ASN A 141 -7.50 -4.83 -4.69
C ASN A 141 -7.85 -5.95 -5.68
N VAL A 142 -6.86 -6.73 -6.10
CA VAL A 142 -7.09 -7.90 -6.98
C VAL A 142 -8.03 -8.91 -6.32
N GLY A 143 -7.78 -9.23 -5.05
CA GLY A 143 -8.63 -10.13 -4.27
C GLY A 143 -10.06 -9.59 -4.11
N LEU A 144 -10.20 -8.28 -3.88
CA LEU A 144 -11.51 -7.62 -3.79
C LEU A 144 -12.27 -7.73 -5.12
N VAL A 145 -11.66 -7.31 -6.22
CA VAL A 145 -12.27 -7.30 -7.56
C VAL A 145 -12.64 -8.71 -8.02
N THR A 146 -11.83 -9.71 -7.68
CA THR A 146 -12.13 -11.12 -7.98
C THR A 146 -13.38 -11.62 -7.24
N VAL A 147 -13.59 -11.18 -5.99
CA VAL A 147 -14.76 -11.57 -5.19
C VAL A 147 -16.01 -10.77 -5.58
N THR A 148 -15.88 -9.47 -5.81
CA THR A 148 -17.02 -8.60 -6.10
C THR A 148 -17.42 -8.62 -7.56
N LYS A 149 -16.52 -9.04 -8.46
CA LYS A 149 -16.66 -8.97 -9.92
C LYS A 149 -16.95 -7.54 -10.43
N VAL A 150 -16.68 -6.51 -9.63
CA VAL A 150 -16.84 -5.10 -10.02
C VAL A 150 -15.53 -4.62 -10.66
N ILE A 151 -15.57 -4.40 -11.96
CA ILE A 151 -14.41 -3.99 -12.79
C ILE A 151 -14.52 -2.56 -13.32
N ASN A 152 -15.52 -1.80 -12.88
CA ASN A 152 -15.77 -0.45 -13.34
C ASN A 152 -14.70 0.50 -12.77
N LYS A 153 -14.00 1.24 -13.64
CA LYS A 153 -12.90 2.17 -13.27
C LYS A 153 -13.35 3.37 -12.43
N TYR A 154 -14.64 3.66 -12.39
CA TYR A 154 -15.21 4.77 -11.61
C TYR A 154 -15.50 4.40 -10.14
N VAL A 155 -15.39 3.12 -9.79
CA VAL A 155 -15.67 2.56 -8.46
C VAL A 155 -14.38 2.05 -7.85
#